data_AF-A0A8R1E679-F1
#
_entry.id   AF-A0A8R1E679-F1
#
_cell.length_a   1.000
_cell.length_b   1.000
_cell.length_c   1.000
_cell.angle_alpha   90.00
_cell.angle_beta   90.00
_cell.angle_gamma   90.00
#
_symmetry.space_group_name_H-M   'P 1'
#
loop_
_entity.id
_entity.type
_entity.pdbx_description
1 polymer ?
#
loop_
_entity_poly.entity_id
_entity_poly.type
_entity_poly.pdbx_seq_one_letter_code
_entity_poly.pdbx_strand_id
1 'polypeptide(L)'
;MAGIVANSHGKRQIAIENGMTHGPIRWLLAQNFLMMFFLHLSSFSLDQLVEFALPGLEERERILLQYFNEHIVVPATSGSRSQRLKLDNFDFVAKCSEIAKKTTGMSGRELSKLVIGWQASAYASETGVLTEAIVDRNTADAMLQHEHKMEWLEKEQRKARHQEVKFGTTLKRETAV
;
A
#
# COMPACT_ATOMS: atom_id res chain seq x y z
N MET A 1 40.33 -4.55 0.36
CA MET A 1 41.07 -3.40 -0.20
C MET A 1 40.45 -3.08 -1.55
N ALA A 2 39.77 -1.93 -1.70
CA ALA A 2 39.11 -1.55 -2.96
C ALA A 2 40.07 -0.72 -3.82
N GLY A 3 40.38 -1.18 -5.03
CA GLY A 3 41.13 -0.41 -6.02
C GLY A 3 40.18 0.29 -6.99
N ILE A 4 40.43 1.57 -7.26
CA ILE A 4 39.74 2.33 -8.31
C ILE A 4 40.49 2.08 -9.62
N VAL A 5 39.89 1.35 -10.56
CA VAL A 5 40.41 1.22 -11.92
C VAL A 5 39.61 2.14 -12.84
N ALA A 6 40.29 3.07 -13.50
CA ALA A 6 39.68 3.97 -14.47
C ALA A 6 39.66 3.32 -15.88
N ASN A 7 38.49 3.29 -16.52
CA ASN A 7 38.35 2.95 -17.94
C ASN A 7 38.47 4.24 -18.78
N SER A 8 39.05 4.11 -19.98
CA SER A 8 39.29 5.13 -21.02
C SER A 8 38.07 5.93 -21.52
N HIS A 9 36.87 5.72 -20.97
CA HIS A 9 35.65 6.45 -21.31
C HIS A 9 35.12 7.36 -20.19
N GLY A 10 35.92 7.64 -19.16
CA GLY A 10 35.63 8.68 -18.16
C GLY A 10 34.43 8.39 -17.23
N LYS A 11 33.78 7.22 -17.34
CA LYS A 11 32.75 6.78 -16.40
C LYS A 11 33.39 5.97 -15.28
N ARG A 12 33.27 6.48 -14.05
CA ARG A 12 33.64 5.75 -12.82
C ARG A 12 32.70 4.56 -12.66
N GLN A 13 33.17 3.36 -12.95
CA GLN A 13 32.42 2.12 -12.77
C GLN A 13 33.05 1.36 -11.60
N ILE A 14 32.25 1.12 -10.56
CA ILE A 14 32.67 0.34 -9.40
C ILE A 14 32.53 -1.13 -9.80
N ALA A 15 33.63 -1.75 -10.22
CA ALA A 15 33.67 -3.19 -10.45
C ALA A 15 33.72 -3.90 -9.07
N ILE A 16 32.62 -4.56 -8.70
CA ILE A 16 32.59 -5.43 -7.53
C ILE A 16 32.98 -6.82 -8.02
N GLU A 17 34.27 -7.14 -7.87
CA GLU A 17 34.83 -8.46 -8.08
C GLU A 17 34.14 -9.49 -7.17
N ASN A 18 33.82 -10.66 -7.73
CA ASN A 18 33.11 -11.73 -7.05
C ASN A 18 33.91 -12.25 -5.84
N GLY A 19 33.57 -11.75 -4.65
CA GLY A 19 34.06 -12.23 -3.37
C GLY A 19 32.92 -12.26 -2.37
N MET A 20 32.15 -13.35 -2.37
CA MET A 20 31.03 -13.60 -1.47
C MET A 20 31.56 -13.72 -0.02
N THR A 21 31.55 -12.63 0.73
CA THR A 21 31.67 -12.65 2.19
C THR A 21 30.50 -11.85 2.78
N HIS A 22 29.80 -12.49 3.70
CA HIS A 22 28.52 -12.09 4.24
C HIS A 22 28.59 -10.78 5.02
N GLY A 23 27.71 -9.82 4.71
CA GLY A 23 27.60 -8.56 5.45
C GLY A 23 26.16 -7.99 5.43
N PRO A 24 25.72 -7.33 6.53
CA PRO A 24 24.33 -6.89 6.75
C PRO A 24 23.88 -5.70 5.89
N ILE A 25 24.77 -5.10 5.10
CA ILE A 25 24.53 -3.85 4.38
C ILE A 25 23.64 -4.06 3.12
N ARG A 26 23.59 -5.28 2.56
CA ARG A 26 22.72 -5.56 1.39
C ARG A 26 21.23 -5.61 1.73
N TRP A 27 20.86 -5.89 2.99
CA TRP A 27 19.46 -5.88 3.42
C TRP A 27 18.87 -4.46 3.45
N LEU A 28 19.66 -3.48 3.86
CA LEU A 28 19.25 -2.07 3.90
C LEU A 28 18.95 -1.50 2.50
N LEU A 29 19.71 -1.92 1.48
CA LEU A 29 19.47 -1.50 0.10
C LEU A 29 18.24 -2.17 -0.52
N ALA A 30 18.00 -3.46 -0.22
CA ALA A 30 16.78 -4.14 -0.68
C ALA A 30 15.50 -3.56 -0.04
N GLN A 31 15.58 -3.18 1.23
CA GLN A 31 14.48 -2.57 1.98
C GLN A 31 14.17 -1.14 1.46
N ASN A 32 15.21 -0.36 1.15
CA ASN A 32 15.02 0.96 0.54
C ASN A 32 14.59 0.89 -0.93
N PHE A 33 14.99 -0.13 -1.69
CA PHE A 33 14.54 -0.31 -3.08
C PHE A 33 13.05 -0.70 -3.15
N LEU A 34 12.57 -1.52 -2.21
CA LEU A 34 11.15 -1.87 -2.10
C LEU A 34 10.29 -0.65 -1.69
N MET A 35 10.79 0.18 -0.77
CA MET A 35 10.10 1.40 -0.34
C MET A 35 10.09 2.48 -1.44
N MET A 36 11.16 2.60 -2.23
CA MET A 36 11.25 3.53 -3.37
C MET A 36 10.35 3.10 -4.53
N PHE A 37 10.21 1.78 -4.77
CA PHE A 37 9.25 1.25 -5.74
C PHE A 37 7.80 1.51 -5.29
N PHE A 38 7.52 1.43 -3.99
CA PHE A 38 6.20 1.74 -3.41
C PHE A 38 5.81 3.22 -3.55
N LEU A 39 6.76 4.14 -3.40
CA LEU A 39 6.56 5.57 -3.64
C LEU A 39 6.40 5.90 -5.14
N HIS A 40 7.13 5.22 -6.02
CA HIS A 40 7.02 5.42 -7.47
C HIS A 40 5.70 4.91 -8.06
N LEU A 41 5.20 3.74 -7.60
CA LEU A 41 3.87 3.25 -7.97
C LEU A 41 2.74 4.13 -7.42
N SER A 42 2.96 4.81 -6.30
CA SER A 42 1.97 5.73 -5.70
C SER A 42 1.90 7.07 -6.41
N SER A 43 2.89 7.43 -7.24
CA SER A 43 3.02 8.76 -7.84
C SER A 43 2.93 8.80 -9.37
N PHE A 44 2.72 7.68 -10.06
CA PHE A 44 2.53 7.70 -11.51
C PHE A 44 1.06 7.96 -11.90
N SER A 45 0.82 9.22 -12.27
CA SER A 45 -0.25 9.72 -13.15
C SER A 45 -1.70 9.66 -12.63
N LEU A 46 -2.04 10.64 -11.78
CA LEU A 46 -3.42 11.13 -11.57
C LEU A 46 -3.61 12.47 -12.29
N ASP A 47 -3.49 12.49 -13.62
CA ASP A 47 -3.68 13.71 -14.44
C ASP A 47 -5.08 13.83 -15.06
N GLN A 48 -6.02 12.97 -14.66
CA GLN A 48 -7.45 13.14 -14.98
C GLN A 48 -8.24 12.96 -13.69
N LEU A 49 -8.85 14.04 -13.22
CA LEU A 49 -9.79 14.03 -12.10
C LEU A 49 -11.09 13.36 -12.57
N VAL A 50 -11.06 12.04 -12.72
CA VAL A 50 -12.27 11.23 -12.87
C VAL A 50 -12.87 11.12 -11.47
N GLU A 51 -14.10 11.60 -11.28
CA GLU A 51 -14.87 11.36 -10.07
C GLU A 51 -15.10 9.85 -9.93
N PHE A 52 -14.26 9.17 -9.15
CA PHE A 52 -14.50 7.79 -8.80
C PHE A 52 -15.54 7.75 -7.69
N ALA A 53 -16.77 7.38 -8.05
CA ALA A 53 -17.75 6.97 -7.07
C ALA A 53 -17.18 5.83 -6.20
N LEU A 54 -17.61 5.77 -4.94
CA LEU A 54 -17.21 4.67 -4.08
C LEU A 54 -17.74 3.36 -4.67
N PRO A 55 -16.92 2.29 -4.72
CA PRO A 55 -17.32 1.02 -5.30
C PRO A 55 -18.52 0.43 -4.55
N GLY A 56 -19.51 -0.07 -5.29
CA GLY A 56 -20.62 -0.84 -4.75
C GLY A 56 -20.17 -2.18 -4.20
N LEU A 57 -21.09 -2.96 -3.61
CA LEU A 57 -20.74 -4.23 -2.98
C LEU A 57 -20.08 -5.21 -3.97
N GLU A 58 -20.65 -5.35 -5.16
CA GLU A 58 -20.14 -6.24 -6.21
C GLU A 58 -18.79 -5.77 -6.76
N GLU A 59 -18.60 -4.46 -6.98
CA GLU A 59 -17.30 -3.95 -7.40
C GLU A 59 -16.22 -4.18 -6.34
N ARG A 60 -16.56 -4.01 -5.04
CA ARG A 60 -15.61 -4.28 -3.95
C ARG A 60 -15.18 -5.74 -3.94
N GLU A 61 -16.12 -6.66 -4.08
CA GLU A 61 -15.82 -8.09 -4.15
C GLU A 61 -14.92 -8.40 -5.36
N ARG A 62 -15.26 -7.86 -6.54
CA ARG A 62 -14.45 -8.04 -7.76
C ARG A 62 -13.03 -7.51 -7.60
N ILE A 63 -12.87 -6.32 -7.01
CA ILE A 63 -11.56 -5.70 -6.73
C ILE A 63 -10.76 -6.60 -5.78
N LEU A 64 -11.36 -7.00 -4.65
CA LEU A 64 -10.68 -7.85 -3.67
C LEU A 64 -10.23 -9.17 -4.29
N LEU A 65 -11.09 -9.85 -5.05
CA LEU A 65 -10.77 -11.11 -5.72
C LEU A 65 -9.64 -10.94 -6.75
N GLN A 66 -9.69 -9.88 -7.56
CA GLN A 66 -8.65 -9.61 -8.55
C GLN A 66 -7.29 -9.41 -7.88
N TYR A 67 -7.20 -8.51 -6.90
CA TYR A 67 -5.95 -8.24 -6.19
C TYR A 67 -5.48 -9.44 -5.38
N PHE A 68 -6.39 -10.23 -4.81
CA PHE A 68 -6.05 -11.46 -4.10
C PHE A 68 -5.40 -12.47 -5.04
N ASN A 69 -5.97 -12.65 -6.24
CA ASN A 69 -5.37 -13.51 -7.25
C ASN A 69 -3.97 -13.03 -7.66
N GLU A 70 -3.83 -11.74 -7.96
CA GLU A 70 -2.55 -11.15 -8.43
C GLU A 70 -1.44 -11.17 -7.36
N HIS A 71 -1.77 -10.88 -6.10
CA HIS A 71 -0.77 -10.70 -5.04
C HIS A 71 -0.61 -11.88 -4.09
N ILE A 72 -1.56 -12.82 -4.06
CA ILE A 72 -1.52 -13.95 -3.13
C ILE A 72 -1.46 -15.27 -3.91
N VAL A 73 -2.43 -15.53 -4.79
CA VAL A 73 -2.52 -16.81 -5.52
C VAL A 73 -1.37 -16.99 -6.50
N VAL A 74 -1.08 -15.97 -7.33
CA VAL A 74 0.01 -16.02 -8.31
C VAL A 74 1.37 -16.19 -7.60
N PRO A 75 1.72 -15.42 -6.57
CA PRO A 75 2.97 -15.63 -5.84
C PRO A 75 3.05 -16.98 -5.12
N ALA A 76 1.94 -17.50 -4.59
CA ALA A 76 1.90 -18.82 -3.97
C ALA A 76 2.08 -19.98 -4.97
N THR A 77 1.64 -19.80 -6.21
CA THR A 77 1.67 -20.83 -7.27
C THR A 77 2.91 -20.75 -8.15
N SER A 78 3.51 -19.56 -8.31
CA SER A 78 4.55 -19.27 -9.31
C SER A 78 5.92 -19.95 -9.10
N GLY A 79 6.08 -20.80 -8.08
CA GLY A 79 7.21 -21.75 -7.97
C GLY A 79 8.61 -21.14 -7.88
N SER A 80 8.74 -19.81 -7.86
CA SER A 80 10.03 -19.14 -7.78
C SER A 80 10.61 -19.34 -6.39
N ARG A 81 11.81 -19.93 -6.32
CA ARG A 81 12.53 -20.35 -5.09
C ARG A 81 12.72 -19.24 -4.04
N SER A 82 12.48 -17.98 -4.41
CA SER A 82 12.58 -16.78 -3.57
C SER A 82 11.26 -16.34 -2.94
N GLN A 83 10.10 -16.83 -3.40
CA GLN A 83 8.78 -16.40 -2.95
C GLN A 83 8.26 -17.42 -1.95
N ARG A 84 8.37 -17.10 -0.65
CA ARG A 84 7.93 -17.98 0.46
C ARG A 84 6.45 -17.85 0.81
N LEU A 85 5.64 -17.19 -0.03
CA LEU A 85 4.23 -17.06 0.25
C LEU A 85 3.52 -18.39 0.05
N LYS A 86 2.81 -18.84 1.07
CA LYS A 86 1.92 -20.00 1.00
C LYS A 86 0.52 -19.55 1.35
N LEU A 87 -0.47 -20.16 0.72
CA LEU A 87 -1.88 -19.94 1.04
C LEU A 87 -2.36 -21.12 1.89
N ASP A 88 -3.06 -20.84 2.98
CA ASP A 88 -3.72 -21.86 3.78
C ASP A 88 -4.98 -22.40 3.06
N ASN A 89 -5.46 -23.58 3.45
CA ASN A 89 -6.59 -24.22 2.80
C ASN A 89 -7.93 -23.67 3.32
N PHE A 90 -8.30 -22.46 2.87
CA PHE A 90 -9.58 -21.84 3.16
C PHE A 90 -10.26 -21.30 1.89
N ASP A 91 -11.58 -21.12 1.96
CA ASP A 91 -12.36 -20.54 0.87
C ASP A 91 -12.16 -19.01 0.83
N PHE A 92 -11.18 -18.59 0.03
CA PHE A 92 -10.86 -17.18 -0.16
C PHE A 92 -11.97 -16.40 -0.89
N VAL A 93 -12.83 -17.06 -1.68
CA VAL A 93 -13.93 -16.40 -2.38
C VAL A 93 -15.00 -15.98 -1.38
N ALA A 94 -15.43 -16.92 -0.54
CA ALA A 94 -16.37 -16.64 0.54
C ALA A 94 -15.83 -15.56 1.50
N LYS A 95 -14.54 -15.64 1.85
CA LYS A 95 -13.88 -14.65 2.71
C LYS A 95 -13.83 -13.26 2.08
N CYS A 96 -13.51 -13.15 0.79
CA CYS A 96 -13.52 -11.85 0.10
C CYS A 96 -14.92 -11.22 0.09
N SER A 97 -15.98 -12.02 -0.10
CA SER A 97 -17.37 -11.52 -0.04
C SER A 97 -17.75 -11.04 1.38
N GLU A 98 -17.30 -11.73 2.42
CA GLU A 98 -17.46 -11.27 3.81
C GLU A 98 -16.77 -9.92 4.05
N ILE A 99 -15.54 -9.77 3.58
CA ILE A 99 -14.73 -8.54 3.74
C ILE A 99 -15.30 -7.38 2.91
N ALA A 100 -15.86 -7.66 1.73
CA ALA A 100 -16.52 -6.64 0.89
C ALA A 100 -17.72 -5.99 1.60
N LYS A 101 -18.43 -6.75 2.46
CA LYS A 101 -19.53 -6.21 3.29
C LYS A 101 -19.00 -5.31 4.40
N LYS A 102 -17.88 -5.69 5.03
CA LYS A 102 -17.27 -4.93 6.14
C LYS A 102 -16.58 -3.63 5.67
N THR A 103 -15.97 -3.64 4.49
CA THR A 103 -15.19 -2.51 3.94
C THR A 103 -16.05 -1.47 3.21
N THR A 104 -17.32 -1.30 3.62
CA THR A 104 -18.23 -0.30 3.04
C THR A 104 -17.70 1.11 3.29
N GLY A 105 -17.62 1.93 2.24
CA GLY A 105 -17.10 3.30 2.33
C GLY A 105 -15.62 3.45 1.97
N MET A 106 -14.87 2.34 1.83
CA MET A 106 -13.49 2.37 1.36
C MET A 106 -13.40 2.61 -0.15
N SER A 107 -12.39 3.38 -0.55
CA SER A 107 -12.05 3.56 -1.96
C SER A 107 -11.42 2.29 -2.56
N GLY A 108 -11.51 2.12 -3.89
CA GLY A 108 -10.86 1.00 -4.58
C GLY A 108 -9.35 0.92 -4.30
N ARG A 109 -8.69 2.07 -4.16
CA ARG A 109 -7.26 2.15 -3.78
C ARG A 109 -7.00 1.66 -2.36
N GLU A 110 -7.90 1.92 -1.42
CA GLU A 110 -7.80 1.40 -0.05
C GLU A 110 -7.99 -0.12 -0.02
N LEU A 111 -8.90 -0.67 -0.84
CA LEU A 111 -9.08 -2.12 -0.99
C LEU A 111 -7.83 -2.79 -1.59
N SER A 112 -7.20 -2.19 -2.61
CA SER A 112 -5.94 -2.72 -3.15
C SER A 112 -4.83 -2.73 -2.08
N LYS A 113 -4.74 -1.65 -1.29
CA LYS A 113 -3.76 -1.56 -0.18
C LYS A 113 -4.01 -2.60 0.90
N LEU A 114 -5.27 -2.90 1.20
CA LEU A 114 -5.65 -3.93 2.16
C LEU A 114 -5.07 -5.30 1.76
N VAL A 115 -5.21 -5.69 0.50
CA VAL A 115 -4.69 -6.98 -0.02
C VAL A 115 -3.16 -7.02 0.03
N ILE A 116 -2.49 -5.92 -0.34
CA ILE A 116 -1.03 -5.81 -0.21
C ILE A 116 -0.60 -5.93 1.26
N GLY A 117 -1.41 -5.40 2.18
CA GLY A 117 -1.22 -5.57 3.63
C GLY A 117 -1.28 -7.03 4.07
N TRP A 118 -2.24 -7.81 3.56
CA TRP A 118 -2.31 -9.26 3.82
C TRP A 118 -1.04 -9.97 3.34
N GLN A 119 -0.59 -9.66 2.12
CA GLN A 119 0.64 -10.21 1.56
C GLN A 119 1.86 -9.88 2.45
N ALA A 120 1.99 -8.63 2.87
CA ALA A 120 3.07 -8.19 3.74
C ALA A 120 3.06 -8.90 5.10
N SER A 121 1.88 -9.07 5.71
CA SER A 121 1.76 -9.81 6.98
C SER A 121 2.02 -11.30 6.83
N ALA A 122 1.66 -11.90 5.71
CA ALA A 122 2.03 -13.27 5.42
C ALA A 122 3.56 -13.43 5.25
N TYR A 123 4.24 -12.48 4.61
CA TYR A 123 5.71 -12.47 4.54
C TYR A 123 6.38 -12.23 5.88
N ALA A 124 5.76 -11.43 6.76
CA ALA A 124 6.27 -11.17 8.10
C ALA A 124 6.01 -12.33 9.07
N SER A 125 5.10 -13.25 8.72
CA SER A 125 4.84 -14.46 9.50
C SER A 125 6.01 -15.44 9.38
N GLU A 126 6.37 -16.10 10.49
CA GLU A 126 7.46 -17.09 10.53
C GLU A 126 7.25 -18.24 9.54
N THR A 127 6.00 -18.61 9.29
CA THR A 127 5.63 -19.72 8.42
C THR A 127 5.52 -19.31 6.94
N GLY A 128 5.42 -18.00 6.65
CA GLY A 128 5.14 -17.49 5.31
C GLY A 128 3.74 -17.83 4.79
N VAL A 129 2.85 -18.35 5.66
CA VAL A 129 1.51 -18.79 5.29
C VAL A 129 0.50 -17.69 5.56
N LEU A 130 -0.30 -17.33 4.56
CA LEU A 130 -1.49 -16.50 4.75
C LEU A 130 -2.63 -17.37 5.29
N THR A 131 -2.99 -17.16 6.55
CA THR A 131 -4.13 -17.80 7.21
C THR A 131 -5.31 -16.84 7.28
N GLU A 132 -6.50 -17.39 7.49
CA GLU A 132 -7.74 -16.62 7.69
C GLU A 132 -7.60 -15.60 8.84
N ALA A 133 -6.95 -15.98 9.95
CA ALA A 133 -6.72 -15.11 11.08
C ALA A 133 -5.85 -13.88 10.75
N ILE A 134 -4.87 -14.02 9.85
CA ILE A 134 -4.04 -12.89 9.39
C ILE A 134 -4.89 -11.92 8.57
N VAL A 135 -5.75 -12.45 7.70
CA VAL A 135 -6.67 -11.66 6.88
C VAL A 135 -7.62 -10.87 7.79
N ASP A 136 -8.31 -11.54 8.72
CA ASP A 136 -9.30 -10.92 9.60
C ASP A 136 -8.68 -9.84 10.50
N ARG A 137 -7.52 -10.12 11.12
CA ARG A 137 -6.79 -9.14 11.94
C ARG A 137 -6.42 -7.90 11.12
N ASN A 138 -5.78 -8.09 9.97
CA ASN A 138 -5.35 -6.99 9.13
C ASN A 138 -6.52 -6.17 8.59
N THR A 139 -7.65 -6.82 8.29
CA THR A 139 -8.87 -6.12 7.89
C THR A 139 -9.43 -5.28 9.01
N ALA A 140 -9.46 -5.79 10.24
CA ALA A 140 -9.88 -5.00 11.40
C ALA A 140 -8.98 -3.79 11.62
N ASP A 141 -7.65 -3.98 11.56
CA ASP A 141 -6.68 -2.90 11.69
C ASP A 141 -6.86 -1.83 10.60
N ALA A 142 -7.08 -2.26 9.35
CA ALA A 142 -7.31 -1.34 8.23
C ALA A 142 -8.63 -0.56 8.37
N MET A 143 -9.68 -1.18 8.91
CA MET A 143 -10.96 -0.50 9.18
C MET A 143 -10.77 0.58 10.25
N LEU A 144 -10.09 0.26 11.36
CA LEU A 144 -9.79 1.24 12.41
C LEU A 144 -8.95 2.40 11.86
N GLN A 145 -7.92 2.10 11.06
CA GLN A 145 -7.11 3.14 10.42
C GLN A 145 -7.94 4.03 9.49
N HIS A 146 -8.87 3.45 8.74
CA HIS A 146 -9.78 4.21 7.88
C HIS A 146 -10.71 5.10 8.70
N GLU A 147 -11.33 4.59 9.76
CA GLU A 147 -12.19 5.38 10.65
C GLU A 147 -11.44 6.57 11.26
N HIS A 148 -10.25 6.33 11.81
CA HIS A 148 -9.42 7.39 12.39
C HIS A 148 -9.03 8.46 11.35
N LYS A 149 -8.71 8.03 10.12
CA LYS A 149 -8.41 8.93 9.01
C LYS A 149 -9.63 9.77 8.63
N MET A 150 -10.82 9.16 8.59
CA MET A 150 -12.06 9.87 8.27
C MET A 150 -12.42 10.89 9.37
N GLU A 151 -12.27 10.53 10.64
CA GLU A 151 -12.49 11.45 11.77
C GLU A 151 -11.52 12.64 11.72
N TRP A 152 -10.26 12.39 11.40
CA TRP A 152 -9.26 13.45 11.24
C TRP A 152 -9.61 14.39 10.08
N LEU A 153 -9.98 13.85 8.91
CA LEU A 153 -10.39 14.65 7.74
C LEU A 153 -11.62 15.51 8.04
N GLU A 154 -12.60 14.96 8.76
CA GLU A 154 -13.80 15.71 9.14
C GLU A 154 -13.46 16.90 10.06
N LYS A 155 -12.57 16.69 11.04
CA LYS A 155 -12.08 17.75 11.93
C LYS A 155 -11.36 18.85 11.14
N GLU A 156 -10.50 18.49 10.20
CA GLU A 156 -9.79 19.48 9.36
C GLU A 156 -10.73 20.24 8.43
N GLN A 157 -11.68 19.56 7.78
CA GLN A 157 -12.71 20.23 6.96
C GLN A 157 -13.56 21.19 7.79
N ARG A 158 -13.91 20.82 9.02
CA ARG A 158 -14.66 21.69 9.94
C ARG A 158 -13.85 22.93 10.29
N LYS A 159 -12.54 22.79 10.56
CA LYS A 159 -11.63 23.92 10.81
C LYS A 159 -11.53 24.84 9.59
N ALA A 160 -11.37 24.28 8.39
CA ALA A 160 -11.31 25.04 7.14
C ALA A 160 -12.61 25.85 6.92
N ARG A 161 -13.79 25.22 7.06
CA ARG A 161 -15.09 25.91 6.99
C ARG A 161 -15.21 27.03 8.02
N HIS A 162 -14.75 26.81 9.26
CA HIS A 162 -14.76 27.86 10.28
C HIS A 162 -13.82 29.02 9.97
N GLN A 163 -12.67 28.77 9.32
CA GLN A 163 -11.75 29.81 8.88
C GLN A 163 -12.33 30.63 7.72
N GLU A 164 -12.96 29.97 6.73
CA GLU A 164 -13.64 30.64 5.62
C GLU A 164 -14.75 31.58 6.11
N VAL A 165 -15.57 31.13 7.07
CA VAL A 165 -16.62 31.97 7.68
C VAL A 165 -16.01 33.18 8.39
N LYS A 166 -14.95 32.99 9.19
CA LYS A 166 -14.26 34.10 9.87
C LYS A 166 -13.71 35.11 8.88
N PHE A 167 -13.01 34.65 7.84
CA PHE A 167 -12.45 35.50 6.80
C PHE A 167 -13.54 36.30 6.07
N GLY A 168 -14.63 35.64 5.68
CA GLY A 168 -15.78 36.31 5.06
C GLY A 168 -16.45 37.34 5.97
N THR A 169 -16.53 37.09 7.28
CA THR A 169 -17.06 38.08 8.24
C THR A 169 -16.11 39.25 8.48
N THR A 170 -14.80 39.05 8.44
CA THR A 170 -13.81 40.14 8.58
C THR A 170 -13.85 41.07 7.37
N LEU A 171 -13.85 40.51 6.14
CA LEU A 171 -13.94 41.32 4.92
C LEU A 171 -15.22 42.17 4.86
N LYS A 172 -16.37 41.61 5.28
CA LYS A 172 -17.63 42.36 5.35
C LYS A 172 -17.60 43.53 6.34
N ARG A 173 -16.82 43.43 7.42
CA ARG A 173 -16.67 44.52 8.40
C ARG A 173 -15.76 45.63 7.87
N GLU A 174 -14.72 45.27 7.11
CA GLU A 174 -13.77 46.23 6.54
C GLU A 174 -14.33 46.98 5.32
N THR A 175 -15.25 46.38 4.57
CA THR A 175 -15.91 47.01 3.39
C THR A 175 -17.20 47.76 3.73
N ALA A 176 -17.67 47.70 4.99
CA ALA A 176 -18.86 48.41 5.45
C ALA A 176 -18.55 49.78 6.09
N VAL A 177 -17.33 50.30 5.90
CA VAL A 177 -16.86 51.64 6.29
C VAL A 177 -16.59 52.45 5.03
#